data_AF-A0A937TWC7-F1
#
_entry.id   AF-A0A937TWC7-F1
#
_cell.length_a   1.000
_cell.length_b   1.000
_cell.length_c   1.000
_cell.angle_alpha   90.00
_cell.angle_beta   90.00
_cell.angle_gamma   90.00
#
_symmetry.space_group_name_H-M   'P 1'
#
loop_
_entity.id
_entity.type
_entity.pdbx_description
1 polymer ?
#
loop_
_entity_poly.entity_id
_entity_poly.type
_entity_poly.pdbx_seq_one_letter_code
_entity_poly.pdbx_strand_id
1 'polypeptide(L)'
;NFFELISDGNMSLIRAVDKFDYMRGFKFSTYASWAIMKNFARTVPKAGKRRERFMTGHDELLEMTEDLRFEGEEPYREPDVTVRENIERVLGELQPREREIVMRRFGLGDVAGPQTLEEVGKHFGVTKERIRQIETRALRKLRGLMSPETVEEGVR
;
A
#
# COMPACT_ATOMS: atom_id res chain seq x y z
N ASN A 1 21.99 -21.19 -4.77
CA ASN A 1 22.50 -22.23 -3.86
C ASN A 1 21.50 -22.39 -2.72
N PHE A 2 21.06 -23.61 -2.37
CA PHE A 2 20.01 -23.81 -1.35
C PHE A 2 20.48 -23.41 0.05
N PHE A 3 21.74 -23.72 0.39
CA PHE A 3 22.31 -23.43 1.72
C PHE A 3 22.53 -21.93 1.97
N GLU A 4 22.90 -21.16 0.95
CA GLU A 4 22.98 -19.68 1.07
C GLU A 4 21.61 -19.07 1.38
N LEU A 5 20.57 -19.53 0.71
CA LEU A 5 19.22 -19.02 0.90
C LEU A 5 18.68 -19.34 2.31
N ILE A 6 19.02 -20.52 2.84
CA ILE A 6 18.73 -20.86 4.24
C ILE A 6 19.50 -19.95 5.19
N SER A 7 20.79 -19.72 4.95
CA SER A 7 21.62 -18.86 5.79
C SER A 7 21.09 -17.42 5.84
N ASP A 8 20.65 -16.88 4.70
CA ASP A 8 20.04 -15.56 4.60
C ASP A 8 18.68 -15.48 5.34
N GLY A 9 17.89 -16.56 5.25
CA GLY A 9 16.66 -16.73 6.02
C GLY A 9 16.91 -16.72 7.53
N ASN A 10 17.90 -17.49 7.99
CA ASN A 10 18.30 -17.57 9.40
C ASN A 10 18.76 -16.21 9.94
N MET A 11 19.55 -15.45 9.17
CA MET A 11 19.96 -14.09 9.55
C MET A 11 18.78 -13.11 9.66
N SER A 12 17.76 -13.29 8.83
CA SER A 12 16.53 -12.48 8.88
C SER A 12 15.67 -12.82 10.09
N LEU A 13 15.66 -14.08 10.50
CA LEU A 13 14.99 -14.53 11.71
C LEU A 13 15.66 -13.97 12.98
N ILE A 14 16.99 -14.04 13.07
CA ILE A 14 17.75 -13.49 14.21
C ILE A 14 17.45 -11.99 14.38
N ARG A 15 17.54 -11.22 13.30
CA ARG A 15 17.19 -9.78 13.33
C ARG A 15 15.72 -9.52 13.69
N ALA A 16 14.83 -10.45 13.37
CA ALA A 16 13.43 -10.35 13.75
C ALA A 16 13.22 -10.61 15.24
N VAL A 17 14.01 -11.50 15.86
CA VAL A 17 14.01 -11.71 17.32
C VAL A 17 14.44 -10.45 18.05
N ASP A 18 15.56 -9.82 17.64
CA ASP A 18 16.09 -8.62 18.29
C ASP A 18 15.12 -7.41 18.24
N LYS A 19 14.24 -7.38 17.23
CA LYS A 19 13.29 -6.29 16.99
C LYS A 19 11.86 -6.60 17.43
N PHE A 20 11.59 -7.82 17.88
CA PHE A 20 10.24 -8.24 18.23
C PHE A 20 9.82 -7.66 19.59
N ASP A 21 8.66 -7.03 19.62
CA ASP A 21 8.05 -6.50 20.83
C ASP A 21 6.77 -7.28 21.13
N TYR A 22 6.82 -8.06 22.21
CA TYR A 22 5.71 -8.90 22.64
C TYR A 22 4.57 -8.09 23.27
N MET A 23 4.82 -6.86 23.73
CA MET A 23 3.79 -5.99 24.32
C MET A 23 2.78 -5.49 23.29
N ARG A 24 3.12 -5.54 22.01
CA ARG A 24 2.22 -5.18 20.91
C ARG A 24 1.12 -6.21 20.64
N GLY A 25 1.13 -7.35 21.34
CA GLY A 25 0.04 -8.35 21.29
C GLY A 25 -0.02 -9.20 20.02
N PHE A 26 0.98 -9.12 19.13
CA PHE A 26 1.08 -9.96 17.93
C PHE A 26 1.96 -11.19 18.19
N LYS A 27 1.64 -12.30 17.52
CA LYS A 27 2.46 -13.52 17.60
C LYS A 27 3.78 -13.33 16.84
N PHE A 28 4.88 -13.84 17.39
CA PHE A 28 6.20 -13.77 16.76
C PHE A 28 6.22 -14.35 15.33
N SER A 29 5.47 -15.44 15.08
CA SER A 29 5.38 -16.08 13.77
C SER A 29 4.96 -15.11 12.66
N THR A 30 4.05 -14.17 12.94
CA THR A 30 3.59 -13.16 11.99
C THR A 30 4.73 -12.21 11.59
N TYR A 31 5.52 -11.76 12.56
CA TYR A 31 6.62 -10.83 12.34
C TYR A 31 7.80 -11.51 11.62
N ALA A 32 8.19 -12.70 12.09
CA ALA A 32 9.26 -13.50 11.51
C ALA A 32 8.98 -13.88 10.05
N SER A 33 7.75 -14.31 9.73
CA SER A 33 7.37 -14.69 8.37
C SER A 33 7.54 -13.53 7.38
N TRP A 34 7.18 -12.31 7.77
CA TRP A 34 7.36 -11.12 6.93
C TRP A 34 8.83 -10.76 6.76
N ALA A 35 9.64 -10.83 7.82
CA ALA A 35 11.07 -10.53 7.76
C ALA A 35 11.82 -11.50 6.83
N ILE A 36 11.49 -12.79 6.90
CA ILE A 36 12.03 -13.82 6.01
C ILE A 36 11.59 -13.54 4.58
N MET A 37 10.28 -13.40 4.31
CA MET A 37 9.77 -13.16 2.95
C MET A 37 10.35 -11.89 2.31
N LYS A 38 10.51 -10.82 3.09
CA LYS A 38 11.13 -9.56 2.63
C LYS A 38 12.60 -9.73 2.26
N ASN A 39 13.35 -10.54 3.00
CA ASN A 39 14.74 -10.84 2.67
C ASN A 39 14.83 -11.70 1.41
N PHE A 40 14.03 -12.77 1.32
CA PHE A 40 13.95 -13.64 0.14
C PHE A 40 13.59 -12.87 -1.14
N ALA A 41 12.68 -11.90 -1.05
CA ALA A 41 12.33 -11.05 -2.19
C ALA A 41 13.49 -10.14 -2.66
N ARG A 42 14.51 -9.93 -1.83
CA ARG A 42 15.73 -9.18 -2.16
C ARG A 42 16.85 -10.09 -2.66
N THR A 43 16.98 -11.30 -2.10
CA THR A 43 18.07 -12.23 -2.40
C THR A 43 17.79 -13.13 -3.60
N VAL A 44 16.52 -13.44 -3.89
CA VAL A 44 16.15 -14.14 -5.14
C VAL A 44 16.23 -13.14 -6.29
N PRO A 45 17.18 -13.31 -7.25
CA PRO A 45 17.20 -12.48 -8.44
C PRO A 45 15.85 -12.62 -9.15
N LYS A 46 15.33 -11.54 -9.75
CA LYS A 46 14.12 -11.57 -10.60
C LYS A 46 14.38 -12.40 -11.88
N ALA A 47 14.65 -13.69 -11.75
CA ALA A 47 15.04 -14.60 -12.82
C ALA A 47 13.87 -15.01 -13.74
N GLY A 48 12.70 -14.37 -13.61
CA GLY A 48 11.50 -14.69 -14.39
C GLY A 48 10.89 -13.57 -15.21
N LYS A 49 11.43 -12.33 -15.17
CA LYS A 49 10.96 -11.22 -16.02
C LYS A 49 12.12 -10.52 -16.73
N ARG A 50 13.02 -11.31 -17.30
CA ARG A 50 14.06 -10.86 -18.24
C ARG A 50 13.68 -11.28 -19.65
N ARG A 51 12.65 -10.67 -20.21
CA ARG A 51 12.54 -10.44 -21.66
C ARG A 51 12.16 -8.98 -21.83
N GLU A 52 13.03 -8.28 -22.54
CA GLU A 52 12.86 -6.91 -23.04
C GLU A 52 12.97 -5.78 -22.02
N ARG A 53 14.21 -5.46 -21.66
CA ARG A 53 14.71 -4.07 -21.72
C ARG A 53 16.22 -4.08 -21.69
N PHE A 54 16.79 -3.32 -22.61
CA PHE A 54 18.19 -3.26 -22.96
C PHE A 54 19.08 -2.84 -21.78
N MET A 55 20.28 -3.40 -21.78
CA MET A 55 21.38 -3.15 -20.86
C MET A 55 22.19 -1.94 -21.37
N THR A 56 22.28 -0.89 -20.56
CA THR A 56 23.23 0.24 -20.65
C THR A 56 23.33 0.81 -19.23
N GLY A 57 24.45 0.87 -18.52
CA GLY A 57 25.84 0.45 -18.71
C GLY A 57 26.50 0.39 -17.31
N HIS A 58 27.73 -0.13 -17.24
CA HIS A 58 28.67 -0.23 -16.10
C HIS A 58 28.16 0.02 -14.66
N ASP A 59 28.26 -1.05 -13.86
CA ASP A 59 27.97 -1.17 -12.42
C ASP A 59 28.76 -0.23 -11.47
N GLU A 60 29.68 0.61 -11.95
CA GLU A 60 30.55 1.42 -11.08
C GLU A 60 29.94 2.77 -10.67
N LEU A 61 28.87 3.24 -11.33
CA LEU A 61 28.21 4.51 -10.99
C LEU A 61 27.23 4.40 -9.80
N LEU A 62 26.81 3.17 -9.47
CA LEU A 62 25.87 2.87 -8.39
C LEU A 62 26.52 2.85 -6.99
N GLU A 63 27.84 2.75 -6.90
CA GLU A 63 28.59 2.85 -5.64
C GLU A 63 28.93 4.30 -5.25
N MET A 64 28.82 5.26 -6.18
CA MET A 64 28.99 6.70 -5.89
C MET A 64 27.68 7.43 -5.60
N THR A 65 26.53 6.82 -5.89
CA THR A 65 25.27 7.38 -5.40
C THR A 65 25.20 7.10 -3.91
N GLU A 66 25.41 8.14 -3.10
CA GLU A 66 25.00 8.14 -1.70
C GLU A 66 23.64 7.45 -1.58
N ASP A 67 23.49 6.66 -0.53
CA ASP A 67 22.24 6.00 -0.18
C ASP A 67 21.21 7.09 0.14
N LEU A 68 20.63 7.68 -0.91
CA LEU A 68 19.52 8.63 -0.89
C LEU A 68 18.23 7.89 -0.54
N ARG A 69 18.27 6.99 0.45
CA ARG A 69 17.09 6.63 1.22
C ARG A 69 16.77 7.82 2.13
N PHE A 70 16.39 8.92 1.46
CA PHE A 70 15.54 10.01 1.91
C PHE A 70 15.55 10.24 3.43
N GLU A 71 16.49 11.06 3.89
CA GLU A 71 16.27 12.00 5.00
C GLU A 71 15.74 13.36 4.48
N GLY A 72 15.24 13.41 3.25
CA GLY A 72 14.58 14.59 2.69
C GLY A 72 13.08 14.51 2.88
N GLU A 73 12.48 15.57 3.41
CA GLU A 73 11.09 15.92 3.12
C GLU A 73 10.89 15.81 1.59
N GLU A 74 10.15 14.80 1.15
CA GLU A 74 9.61 14.79 -0.21
C GLU A 74 8.91 16.15 -0.41
N PRO A 75 9.27 16.94 -1.44
CA PRO A 75 8.47 18.10 -1.78
C PRO A 75 7.05 17.56 -1.97
N TYR A 76 6.07 18.10 -1.22
CA TYR A 76 4.67 17.77 -1.42
C TYR A 76 4.38 17.86 -2.92
N ARG A 77 4.34 16.71 -3.60
CA ARG A 77 3.96 16.65 -5.00
C ARG A 77 2.49 16.97 -4.96
N GLU A 78 2.15 18.21 -5.30
CA GLU A 78 0.76 18.62 -5.39
C GLU A 78 0.05 17.56 -6.25
N PRO A 79 -1.01 16.93 -5.72
CA PRO A 79 -1.73 15.92 -6.49
C PRO A 79 -2.15 16.57 -7.80
N ASP A 80 -1.82 15.91 -8.91
CA ASP A 80 -2.23 16.34 -10.25
C ASP A 80 -3.72 16.69 -10.20
N VAL A 81 -4.05 17.94 -10.50
CA VAL A 81 -5.40 18.51 -10.32
C VAL A 81 -6.45 17.61 -11.00
N THR A 82 -6.07 17.01 -12.11
CA THR A 82 -6.87 16.06 -12.89
C THR A 82 -7.22 14.77 -12.13
N VAL A 83 -6.33 14.29 -11.26
CA VAL A 83 -6.55 13.09 -10.45
C VAL A 83 -7.54 13.41 -9.32
N ARG A 84 -7.41 14.59 -8.70
CA ARG A 84 -8.27 15.02 -7.61
C ARG A 84 -9.73 15.18 -8.07
N GLU A 85 -9.95 15.85 -9.19
CA GLU A 85 -11.28 16.02 -9.80
C GLU A 85 -11.93 14.68 -10.16
N ASN A 86 -11.15 13.73 -10.67
CA ASN A 86 -11.64 12.39 -10.98
C ASN A 86 -12.07 11.61 -9.73
N ILE A 87 -11.29 11.70 -8.65
CA ILE A 87 -11.66 11.09 -7.36
C ILE A 87 -12.94 11.72 -6.82
N GLU A 88 -13.07 13.05 -6.85
CA GLU A 88 -14.26 13.76 -6.36
C GLU A 88 -15.51 13.39 -7.16
N ARG A 89 -15.42 13.33 -8.50
CA ARG A 89 -16.52 12.89 -9.37
C ARG A 89 -17.00 11.49 -9.01
N VAL A 90 -16.07 10.54 -8.89
CA VAL A 90 -16.40 9.14 -8.59
C VAL A 90 -16.94 8.97 -7.16
N LEU A 91 -16.44 9.74 -6.20
CA LEU A 91 -16.96 9.79 -4.84
C LEU A 91 -18.36 10.41 -4.74
N GLY A 92 -18.74 11.28 -5.69
CA GLY A 92 -20.08 11.86 -5.79
C GLY A 92 -21.18 10.82 -6.03
N GLU A 93 -20.83 9.68 -6.63
CA GLU A 93 -21.77 8.57 -6.91
C GLU A 93 -22.07 7.71 -5.67
N LEU A 94 -21.29 7.83 -4.60
CA LEU A 94 -21.52 7.10 -3.35
C LEU A 94 -22.60 7.77 -2.50
N GLN A 95 -23.29 6.99 -1.66
CA GLN A 95 -24.19 7.59 -0.68
C GLN A 95 -23.40 8.52 0.26
N PRO A 96 -24.00 9.60 0.80
CA PRO A 96 -23.28 10.58 1.62
C PRO A 96 -22.48 9.95 2.77
N ARG A 97 -23.06 8.93 3.42
CA ARG A 97 -22.44 8.18 4.51
C ARG A 97 -21.31 7.27 4.05
N GLU A 98 -21.45 6.61 2.90
CA GLU A 98 -20.40 5.76 2.30
C GLU A 98 -19.21 6.61 1.87
N ARG A 99 -19.49 7.75 1.22
CA ARG A 99 -18.50 8.75 0.81
C ARG A 99 -17.69 9.23 2.01
N GLU A 100 -18.34 9.62 3.09
CA GLU A 100 -17.65 10.12 4.29
C GLU A 100 -16.78 9.05 4.95
N ILE A 101 -17.26 7.81 5.03
CA ILE A 101 -16.47 6.67 5.54
C ILE A 101 -15.22 6.45 4.67
N VAL A 102 -15.36 6.44 3.35
CA VAL A 102 -14.23 6.27 2.41
C VAL A 102 -13.26 7.43 2.52
N MET A 103 -13.73 8.69 2.52
CA MET A 103 -12.88 9.87 2.65
C MET A 103 -12.04 9.83 3.93
N ARG A 104 -12.65 9.50 5.08
CA ARG A 104 -11.95 9.38 6.36
C ARG A 104 -10.95 8.23 6.40
N ARG A 105 -11.30 7.08 5.81
CA ARG A 105 -10.43 5.89 5.78
C ARG A 105 -9.17 6.09 4.95
N PHE A 106 -9.31 6.75 3.80
CA PHE A 106 -8.22 6.95 2.85
C PHE A 106 -7.56 8.33 2.96
N GLY A 107 -8.04 9.20 3.85
CA GLY A 107 -7.51 10.56 4.01
C GLY A 107 -7.72 11.43 2.77
N LEU A 108 -8.83 11.23 2.04
CA LEU A 108 -9.13 11.93 0.78
C LEU A 108 -9.74 13.32 1.01
N GLY A 109 -9.27 14.05 2.03
CA GLY A 109 -9.72 15.39 2.38
C GLY A 109 -8.61 16.21 3.04
N ASP A 110 -8.77 17.53 3.09
CA ASP A 110 -7.67 18.47 3.36
C ASP A 110 -7.14 18.50 4.81
N VAL A 111 -7.80 17.87 5.78
CA VAL A 111 -7.59 18.22 7.20
C VAL A 111 -7.21 17.05 8.11
N ALA A 112 -7.47 15.80 7.71
CA ALA A 112 -7.18 14.65 8.57
C ALA A 112 -6.58 13.51 7.75
N GLY A 113 -5.44 12.99 8.21
CA GLY A 113 -4.83 11.78 7.67
C GLY A 113 -5.75 10.56 7.75
N PRO A 114 -5.34 9.43 7.15
CA PRO A 114 -6.16 8.22 7.07
C PRO A 114 -6.52 7.68 8.48
N GLN A 115 -7.79 7.39 8.69
CA GLN A 115 -8.31 6.88 9.96
C GLN A 115 -8.47 5.35 9.97
N THR A 116 -8.30 4.72 11.13
CA THR A 116 -8.51 3.27 11.29
C THR A 116 -9.99 2.89 11.24
N LEU A 117 -10.31 1.63 10.92
CA LEU A 117 -11.71 1.14 10.93
C LEU A 117 -12.38 1.32 12.30
N GLU A 118 -11.58 1.28 13.37
CA GLU A 118 -12.05 1.44 14.74
C GLU A 118 -12.35 2.91 15.06
N GLU A 119 -11.47 3.85 14.67
CA GLU A 119 -11.71 5.29 14.80
C GLU A 119 -12.95 5.74 14.04
N VAL A 120 -13.08 5.28 12.78
CA VAL A 120 -14.27 5.57 11.96
C VAL A 120 -15.50 4.92 12.60
N GLY A 121 -15.40 3.70 13.11
CA GLY A 121 -16.50 3.05 13.84
C GLY A 121 -16.98 3.86 15.04
N LYS A 122 -16.05 4.37 15.86
CA LYS A 122 -16.34 5.26 17.00
C LYS A 122 -17.06 6.53 16.56
N HIS A 123 -16.60 7.18 15.49
CA HIS A 123 -17.22 8.40 14.96
C HIS A 123 -18.65 8.16 14.45
N PHE A 124 -18.91 7.03 13.79
CA PHE A 124 -20.23 6.72 13.22
C PHE A 124 -21.14 5.91 14.15
N GLY A 125 -20.72 5.65 15.40
CA GLY A 125 -21.49 4.87 16.37
C GLY A 125 -21.75 3.42 15.94
N VAL A 126 -20.83 2.82 15.17
CA VAL A 126 -20.97 1.46 14.63
C VAL A 126 -19.72 0.62 14.86
N THR A 127 -19.87 -0.70 14.76
CA THR A 127 -18.74 -1.61 14.96
C THR A 127 -17.71 -1.51 13.82
N LYS A 128 -16.45 -1.85 14.14
CA LYS A 128 -15.35 -1.98 13.17
C LYS A 128 -15.74 -2.82 11.94
N GLU A 129 -16.41 -3.94 12.18
CA GLU A 129 -16.85 -4.85 11.12
C GLU A 129 -17.94 -4.23 10.24
N ARG A 130 -18.85 -3.43 10.81
CA ARG A 130 -19.84 -2.69 10.03
C ARG A 130 -19.18 -1.68 9.10
N ILE A 131 -18.14 -0.96 9.56
CA ILE A 131 -17.36 -0.07 8.69
C ILE A 131 -16.68 -0.86 7.57
N ARG A 132 -16.06 -2.00 7.89
CA ARG A 132 -15.42 -2.86 6.88
C ARG A 132 -16.40 -3.33 5.79
N GLN A 133 -17.61 -3.71 6.18
CA GLN A 133 -18.67 -4.10 5.23
C GLN A 133 -19.06 -2.94 4.31
N ILE A 134 -19.22 -1.73 4.87
CA ILE A 134 -19.55 -0.52 4.10
C ILE A 134 -18.41 -0.17 3.14
N GLU A 135 -17.16 -0.17 3.62
CA GLU A 135 -15.96 0.06 2.82
C GLU A 135 -15.87 -0.92 1.64
N THR A 136 -16.06 -2.22 1.91
CA THR A 136 -16.01 -3.25 0.86
C THR A 136 -17.09 -3.03 -0.21
N ARG A 137 -18.30 -2.65 0.21
CA ARG A 137 -19.41 -2.35 -0.71
C ARG A 137 -19.13 -1.10 -1.54
N ALA A 138 -18.66 -0.04 -0.90
CA ALA A 138 -18.33 1.23 -1.55
C ALA A 138 -17.23 1.02 -2.60
N LEU A 139 -16.12 0.37 -2.23
CA LEU A 139 -15.01 0.08 -3.15
C LEU A 139 -15.46 -0.78 -4.35
N ARG A 140 -16.36 -1.75 -4.12
CA ARG A 140 -16.94 -2.53 -5.22
C ARG A 140 -17.74 -1.65 -6.18
N LYS A 141 -18.54 -0.71 -5.65
CA LYS A 141 -19.31 0.24 -6.47
C LYS A 141 -18.37 1.15 -7.28
N LEU A 142 -17.35 1.72 -6.63
CA LEU A 142 -16.34 2.55 -7.30
C LEU A 142 -15.61 1.81 -8.41
N ARG A 143 -15.22 0.55 -8.18
CA ARG A 143 -14.56 -0.28 -9.19
C ARG A 143 -15.43 -0.51 -10.42
N GLY A 144 -16.74 -0.65 -10.25
CA GLY A 144 -17.69 -0.78 -11.37
C GLY A 144 -17.91 0.53 -12.15
N LEU A 145 -17.68 1.69 -11.52
CA LEU A 145 -17.74 2.99 -12.20
C LEU A 145 -16.46 3.30 -12.97
N MET A 146 -15.33 2.69 -12.57
CA MET A 146 -14.04 2.82 -13.24
C MET A 146 -13.77 1.72 -14.29
N SER A 147 -14.64 0.71 -14.43
CA SER A 147 -14.48 -0.29 -15.48
C SER A 147 -14.78 0.32 -16.86
N PRO A 148 -13.96 0.04 -17.88
CA PRO A 148 -14.04 0.68 -19.20
C PRO A 148 -15.34 0.39 -19.96
N GLU A 149 -16.11 -0.64 -19.59
CA GLU A 149 -17.37 -1.01 -20.25
C GLU A 149 -18.44 0.09 -20.14
N THR A 150 -18.45 0.88 -19.07
CA THR A 150 -19.42 1.98 -18.87
C THR A 150 -19.00 3.29 -19.53
N VAL A 151 -17.75 3.41 -19.99
CA VAL A 151 -17.22 4.63 -20.63
C VAL A 151 -17.63 4.72 -22.11
N GLU A 152 -17.99 3.59 -22.74
CA GLU A 152 -18.44 3.58 -24.14
C GLU A 152 -19.91 3.99 -24.33
N GLU A 153 -20.77 3.88 -23.31
CA GLU A 153 -22.20 4.25 -23.42
C GLU A 153 -22.46 5.76 -23.23
N GLY A 154 -21.47 6.54 -22.78
CA GLY A 154 -21.58 7.99 -22.59
C GLY A 154 -21.14 8.84 -23.79
N VAL A 155 -20.75 8.22 -24.92
CA VAL A 155 -20.29 8.90 -26.14
C VAL A 155 -21.18 8.58 -27.35
N ARG A 156 -22.49 8.47 -27.14
CA ARG A 156 -23.48 8.48 -28.23
C ARG A 156 -24.58 9.50 -27.99
#